data_AF-A0A359KJJ2-F1
#
_entry.id   AF-A0A359KJJ2-F1
#
_cell.length_a   1.000
_cell.length_b   1.000
_cell.length_c   1.000
_cell.angle_alpha   90.00
_cell.angle_beta   90.00
_cell.angle_gamma   90.00
#
_symmetry.space_group_name_H-M   'P 1'
#
loop_
_entity.id
_entity.type
_entity.pdbx_description
1 polymer ?
#
loop_
_entity_poly.entity_id
_entity_poly.type
_entity_poly.pdbx_seq_one_letter_code
_entity_poly.pdbx_strand_id
1 'polypeptide(L)'
;VGRVQIRSLYSPLRINGKIVAVAQLSESLSPMTRTIAEFRTLLLAGGLLALLGGLAGTLSLSRQALQPVADLTDRVARIAETGEFAERVPEAKSPDEIGRLALTFNTLLDRISLMLDRQRTLVADTSHELRNPLMVVRGNLELLAVGLPPEEQREAARDAID
;
A
#
# COMPACT_ATOMS: atom_id res chain seq x y z
N VAL A 1 32.84 24.59 -43.09
CA VAL A 1 32.87 24.32 -44.54
C VAL A 1 31.58 23.58 -44.91
N GLY A 2 30.57 24.32 -45.39
CA GLY A 2 29.21 23.78 -45.59
C GLY A 2 29.12 22.90 -46.84
N ARG A 3 28.69 21.65 -46.68
CA ARG A 3 28.33 20.77 -47.80
C ARG A 3 27.02 21.26 -48.41
N VAL A 4 27.11 22.10 -49.44
CA VAL A 4 25.96 22.43 -50.27
C VAL A 4 25.69 21.22 -51.16
N GLN A 5 24.64 20.48 -50.86
CA GLN A 5 24.13 19.46 -51.77
C GLN A 5 23.33 20.18 -52.86
N ILE A 6 23.75 20.00 -54.11
CA ILE A 6 23.17 20.64 -55.29
C ILE A 6 22.69 19.52 -56.20
N ARG A 7 21.43 19.59 -56.64
CA ARG A 7 20.93 18.73 -57.72
C ARG A 7 21.13 19.51 -59.02
N SER A 8 21.95 18.96 -59.91
CA SER A 8 22.23 19.56 -61.20
C SER A 8 21.53 18.80 -62.32
N LEU A 9 20.80 19.53 -63.16
CA LEU A 9 20.23 19.05 -64.41
C LEU A 9 21.05 19.61 -65.57
N TYR A 10 21.50 18.74 -66.46
CA TYR A 10 22.26 19.09 -67.65
C TYR A 10 21.38 18.93 -68.88
N SER A 11 21.17 20.00 -69.63
CA SER A 11 20.51 19.94 -70.94
C SER A 11 21.48 20.40 -72.02
N PRO A 12 21.81 19.54 -73.01
CA PRO A 12 22.73 19.92 -74.08
C PRO A 12 22.04 20.86 -75.07
N LEU A 13 22.62 22.03 -75.31
CA LEU A 13 22.22 22.91 -76.40
C LEU A 13 22.89 22.44 -77.70
N ARG A 14 22.06 22.04 -78.66
CA ARG A 14 22.49 21.63 -79.99
C ARG A 14 22.18 22.72 -81.01
N ILE A 15 23.18 23.10 -81.80
CA ILE A 15 23.03 23.98 -82.97
C ILE A 15 23.57 23.20 -84.18
N ASN A 16 22.77 23.06 -85.24
CA ASN A 16 23.10 22.26 -86.43
C ASN A 16 23.53 20.81 -86.11
N GLY A 17 22.87 20.16 -85.15
CA GLY A 17 23.14 18.77 -84.76
C GLY A 17 24.42 18.56 -83.94
N LYS A 18 25.25 19.58 -83.75
CA LYS A 18 26.44 19.53 -82.89
C LYS A 18 26.13 20.12 -81.52
N ILE A 19 26.63 19.48 -80.46
CA ILE A 19 26.52 20.01 -79.09
C ILE A 19 27.54 21.14 -78.96
N VAL A 20 27.07 22.36 -78.78
CA VAL A 20 27.92 23.56 -78.70
C VAL A 20 28.05 24.06 -77.27
N ALA A 21 27.06 23.78 -76.42
CA ALA A 21 27.07 24.13 -75.00
C ALA A 21 26.20 23.17 -74.18
N VAL A 22 26.39 23.16 -72.86
CA VAL A 22 25.52 22.46 -71.91
C VAL A 22 24.98 23.49 -70.93
N ALA A 23 23.65 23.62 -70.86
CA ALA A 23 23.00 24.41 -69.83
C ALA A 23 22.95 23.58 -68.54
N GLN A 24 23.49 24.12 -67.45
CA GLN A 24 23.40 23.53 -66.12
C GLN A 24 22.46 24.39 -65.27
N LEU A 25 21.39 23.79 -64.74
CA LEU A 25 20.55 24.41 -63.71
C LEU A 25 20.85 23.73 -62.38
N SER A 26 21.29 24.51 -61.41
CA SER A 26 21.63 24.05 -60.06
C SER A 26 20.66 24.66 -59.07
N GLU A 27 19.81 23.83 -58.46
CA GLU A 27 18.90 24.25 -57.40
C GLU A 27 19.48 23.87 -56.04
N SER A 28 19.47 24.82 -55.09
CA SER A 28 20.00 24.60 -53.75
C SER A 28 19.01 23.76 -52.93
N LEU A 29 19.42 22.59 -52.42
CA LEU A 29 18.59 21.77 -51.53
C LEU A 29 18.47 22.34 -50.09
N SER A 30 19.08 23.50 -49.84
CA SER A 30 19.09 24.15 -48.52
C SER A 30 17.69 24.46 -47.94
N PRO A 31 16.66 24.81 -48.74
CA PRO A 31 15.30 24.93 -48.21
C PRO A 31 14.77 23.59 -47.68
N MET A 32 15.03 22.50 -48.40
CA MET A 32 14.59 21.15 -48.02
C MET A 32 15.24 20.66 -46.72
N THR A 33 16.54 20.90 -46.54
CA THR A 33 17.25 20.46 -45.33
C THR A 33 16.85 21.25 -44.09
N ARG A 34 16.47 22.54 -44.22
CA ARG A 34 15.92 23.33 -43.11
C ARG A 34 14.56 22.81 -42.66
N THR A 35 13.65 22.55 -43.58
CA THR A 35 12.34 21.97 -43.27
C THR A 35 12.48 20.62 -42.57
N ILE A 36 13.38 19.74 -43.04
CA ILE A 36 13.65 18.45 -42.38
C ILE A 36 14.20 18.65 -40.95
N ALA A 37 15.10 19.62 -40.75
CA ALA A 37 15.65 19.90 -39.42
C ALA A 37 14.59 20.45 -38.45
N GLU A 38 13.70 21.32 -38.92
CA GLU A 38 12.57 21.84 -38.12
C GLU A 38 11.61 20.72 -37.73
N PHE A 39 11.20 19.88 -38.68
CA PHE A 39 10.36 18.70 -38.40
C PHE A 39 11.03 17.75 -37.40
N ARG A 40 12.33 17.47 -37.56
CA ARG A 40 13.09 16.64 -36.61
C ARG A 40 13.07 17.25 -35.20
N THR A 41 13.26 18.57 -35.11
CA THR A 41 13.29 19.26 -33.82
C THR A 41 11.92 19.23 -33.14
N LEU A 42 10.84 19.46 -33.89
CA LEU A 42 9.47 19.34 -33.41
C LEU A 42 9.15 17.90 -32.95
N LEU A 43 9.56 16.89 -33.71
CA LEU A 43 9.36 15.49 -33.34
C LEU A 43 10.13 15.10 -32.08
N LEU A 44 11.38 15.54 -31.95
CA LEU A 44 12.18 15.29 -30.74
C LEU A 44 11.61 16.01 -29.52
N ALA A 45 11.21 17.27 -29.67
CA ALA A 45 10.60 18.03 -28.59
C ALA A 45 9.25 17.43 -28.16
N GLY A 46 8.39 17.08 -29.12
CA GLY A 46 7.11 16.42 -28.86
C GLY A 46 7.28 15.04 -28.25
N GLY A 47 8.24 14.25 -28.74
CA GLY A 47 8.59 12.94 -28.17
C GLY A 47 9.10 13.04 -26.73
N LEU A 48 9.96 14.02 -26.44
CA LEU A 48 10.45 14.27 -25.08
C LEU A 48 9.31 14.69 -24.14
N LEU A 49 8.43 15.59 -24.58
CA LEU A 49 7.27 16.02 -23.80
C LEU A 49 6.31 14.85 -23.54
N ALA A 50 6.04 14.01 -24.54
CA ALA A 50 5.21 12.82 -24.38
C ALA A 50 5.83 11.82 -23.40
N LEU A 51 7.16 11.62 -23.47
CA LEU A 51 7.89 10.75 -22.54
C LEU A 51 7.78 11.27 -21.10
N LEU A 52 8.08 12.56 -20.88
CA LEU A 52 8.02 13.17 -19.56
C LEU A 52 6.59 13.18 -19.00
N GLY A 53 5.60 13.51 -19.83
CA GLY A 53 4.18 13.47 -19.47
C GLY A 53 3.72 12.06 -19.13
N GLY A 54 4.13 11.05 -19.92
CA GLY A 54 3.84 9.66 -19.66
C GLY A 54 4.47 9.15 -18.36
N LEU A 55 5.72 9.53 -18.09
CA LEU A 55 6.42 9.17 -16.85
C LEU A 55 5.74 9.78 -15.62
N ALA A 56 5.47 11.10 -15.67
CA ALA A 56 4.78 11.81 -14.60
C ALA A 56 3.37 11.26 -14.37
N GLY A 57 2.62 11.01 -15.46
CA GLY A 57 1.29 10.43 -15.41
C GLY A 57 1.27 9.05 -14.78
N THR A 58 2.19 8.17 -15.19
CA THR A 58 2.29 6.80 -14.65
C THR A 58 2.60 6.81 -13.16
N LEU A 59 3.57 7.64 -12.73
CA LEU A 59 3.95 7.76 -11.32
C LEU A 59 2.80 8.34 -10.47
N SER A 60 2.11 9.35 -10.98
CA SER A 60 0.97 9.96 -10.27
C SER A 60 -0.20 8.98 -10.15
N LEU A 61 -0.56 8.30 -11.24
CA LEU A 61 -1.67 7.37 -11.26
C LEU A 61 -1.39 6.15 -10.38
N SER A 62 -0.17 5.61 -10.41
CA SER A 62 0.26 4.51 -9.56
C SER A 62 0.16 4.86 -8.07
N ARG A 63 0.63 6.04 -7.68
CA ARG A 63 0.51 6.53 -6.30
C ARG A 63 -0.95 6.66 -5.87
N GLN A 64 -1.79 7.26 -6.72
CA GLN A 64 -3.21 7.42 -6.41
C GLN A 64 -3.95 6.09 -6.31
N ALA A 65 -3.60 5.11 -7.15
CA ALA A 65 -4.18 3.78 -7.13
C ALA A 65 -3.77 2.96 -5.89
N LEU A 66 -2.54 3.15 -5.39
CA LEU A 66 -2.00 2.42 -4.24
C LEU A 66 -2.24 3.11 -2.90
N GLN A 67 -2.57 4.41 -2.90
CA GLN A 67 -2.81 5.18 -1.68
C GLN A 67 -3.87 4.55 -0.76
N PRO A 68 -5.02 4.03 -1.24
CA PRO A 68 -6.01 3.38 -0.37
C PRO A 68 -5.45 2.15 0.37
N VAL A 69 -4.53 1.41 -0.26
CA VAL A 69 -3.87 0.24 0.35
C VAL A 69 -2.92 0.66 1.46
N ALA A 70 -2.16 1.74 1.23
CA ALA A 70 -1.27 2.31 2.25
C ALA A 70 -2.08 2.82 3.45
N ASP A 71 -3.15 3.59 3.21
CA ASP A 71 -4.03 4.13 4.25
C ASP A 71 -4.67 3.01 5.09
N LEU A 72 -5.09 1.92 4.44
CA LEU A 72 -5.61 0.73 5.11
C LEU A 72 -4.54 0.06 5.98
N THR A 73 -3.34 -0.15 5.43
CA THR A 73 -2.22 -0.79 6.12
C THR A 73 -1.81 0.00 7.36
N ASP A 74 -1.69 1.32 7.25
CA ASP A 74 -1.30 2.19 8.35
C ASP A 74 -2.34 2.20 9.48
N ARG A 75 -3.63 2.18 9.14
CA ARG A 75 -4.72 2.08 10.14
C ARG A 75 -4.66 0.76 10.89
N VAL A 76 -4.54 -0.33 10.14
CA VAL A 76 -4.42 -1.67 10.70
C VAL A 76 -3.21 -1.77 11.63
N ALA A 77 -2.06 -1.24 11.20
CA ALA A 77 -0.84 -1.23 12.02
C ALA A 77 -1.05 -0.47 13.32
N ARG A 78 -1.69 0.70 13.30
CA ARG A 78 -2.01 1.47 14.51
C ARG A 78 -2.94 0.71 15.46
N ILE A 79 -3.98 0.05 14.94
CA ILE A 79 -4.89 -0.76 15.77
C ILE A 79 -4.11 -1.91 16.44
N ALA A 80 -3.22 -2.56 15.70
CA ALA A 80 -2.39 -3.64 16.22
C ALA A 80 -1.39 -3.15 17.29
N GLU A 81 -0.77 -1.98 17.09
CA GLU A 81 0.19 -1.37 18.03
C GLU A 81 -0.48 -0.88 19.32
N THR A 82 -1.65 -0.24 19.21
CA THR A 82 -2.38 0.30 20.36
C THR A 82 -3.14 -0.77 21.14
N GLY A 83 -3.51 -1.88 20.48
CA GLY A 83 -4.38 -2.92 21.05
C GLY A 83 -5.83 -2.49 21.17
N GLU A 84 -6.22 -1.36 20.58
CA GLU A 84 -7.59 -0.85 20.57
C GLU A 84 -8.44 -1.56 19.51
N PHE A 85 -8.64 -2.87 19.67
CA PHE A 85 -9.42 -3.69 18.72
C PHE A 85 -10.91 -3.32 18.64
N ALA A 86 -11.38 -2.32 19.40
CA ALA A 86 -12.71 -1.73 19.24
C ALA A 86 -12.76 -0.70 18.10
N GLU A 87 -11.61 -0.15 17.68
CA GLU A 87 -11.53 0.70 16.49
C GLU A 87 -11.82 -0.14 15.23
N ARG A 88 -12.37 0.50 14.19
CA ARG A 88 -12.69 -0.13 12.91
C ARG A 88 -12.02 0.60 11.77
N VAL A 89 -11.64 -0.17 10.76
CA VAL A 89 -11.19 0.39 9.50
C VAL A 89 -12.40 0.98 8.77
N PRO A 90 -12.33 2.21 8.24
CA PRO A 90 -13.41 2.80 7.46
C PRO A 90 -13.73 1.93 6.23
N GLU A 91 -15.01 1.69 5.99
CA GLU A 91 -15.43 1.04 4.75
C GLU A 91 -15.07 1.93 3.56
N ALA A 92 -14.34 1.37 2.59
CA ALA A 92 -14.09 2.07 1.35
C ALA A 92 -15.44 2.31 0.65
N LYS A 93 -15.66 3.53 0.16
CA LYS A 93 -16.89 3.89 -0.57
C LYS A 93 -17.08 3.10 -1.88
N SER A 94 -16.06 2.37 -2.30
CA SER A 94 -16.01 1.61 -3.54
C SER A 94 -16.16 0.10 -3.22
N PRO A 95 -17.09 -0.62 -3.89
CA PRO A 95 -17.31 -2.05 -3.68
C PRO A 95 -16.25 -2.92 -4.39
N ASP A 96 -15.00 -2.47 -4.40
CA ASP A 96 -13.87 -3.13 -5.04
C ASP A 96 -13.14 -4.08 -4.08
N GLU A 97 -12.03 -4.66 -4.55
CA GLU A 97 -11.19 -5.56 -3.78
C GLU A 97 -10.66 -4.92 -2.48
N ILE A 98 -10.47 -3.60 -2.45
CA ILE A 98 -10.01 -2.88 -1.27
C ILE A 98 -11.12 -2.78 -0.23
N GLY A 99 -12.35 -2.48 -0.67
CA GLY A 99 -13.53 -2.52 0.20
C GLY A 99 -13.74 -3.92 0.81
N ARG A 100 -13.59 -4.97 0.01
CA ARG A 100 -13.69 -6.36 0.49
C ARG A 100 -12.60 -6.71 1.50
N LEU A 101 -11.38 -6.20 1.33
CA LEU A 101 -10.29 -6.40 2.28
C LEU A 101 -10.57 -5.69 3.61
N ALA A 102 -11.06 -4.45 3.58
CA ALA A 102 -11.46 -3.71 4.78
C ALA A 102 -12.55 -4.44 5.58
N LEU A 103 -13.58 -4.96 4.91
CA LEU A 103 -14.63 -5.78 5.54
C LEU A 103 -14.07 -7.05 6.19
N THR A 104 -13.17 -7.74 5.48
CA THR A 104 -12.52 -8.94 6.00
C THR A 104 -11.70 -8.61 7.25
N PHE A 105 -11.00 -7.47 7.26
CA PHE A 105 -10.22 -7.02 8.40
C PHE A 105 -11.09 -6.69 9.61
N ASN A 106 -12.18 -5.96 9.41
CA ASN A 106 -13.15 -5.66 10.48
C ASN A 106 -13.76 -6.94 11.06
N THR A 107 -14.05 -7.94 10.22
CA THR A 107 -14.53 -9.26 10.69
C THR A 107 -13.50 -9.97 11.58
N LEU A 108 -12.20 -9.83 11.29
CA LEU A 108 -11.14 -10.37 12.14
C LEU A 108 -11.06 -9.60 13.47
N LEU A 109 -11.17 -8.27 13.45
CA LEU A 109 -11.21 -7.44 14.65
C LEU A 109 -12.37 -7.83 15.56
N ASP A 110 -13.56 -8.07 15.01
CA ASP A 110 -14.73 -8.54 15.78
C ASP A 110 -14.45 -9.86 16.50
N ARG A 111 -13.77 -10.80 15.83
CA ARG A 111 -13.38 -12.08 16.44
C ARG A 111 -12.37 -11.88 17.56
N ILE A 112 -11.40 -10.99 17.39
CA ILE A 112 -10.40 -10.67 18.42
C ILE A 112 -11.09 -10.04 19.64
N SER A 113 -11.96 -9.05 19.44
CA SER A 113 -12.73 -8.43 20.53
C SER A 113 -13.52 -9.48 21.33
N LEU A 114 -14.23 -10.37 20.63
CA LEU A 114 -15.01 -11.43 21.27
C LEU A 114 -14.14 -12.41 22.06
N MET A 115 -12.95 -12.76 21.56
CA MET A 115 -12.00 -13.63 22.26
C MET A 115 -11.46 -12.95 23.53
N LEU A 116 -11.12 -11.67 23.45
CA LEU A 116 -10.63 -10.90 24.60
C LEU A 116 -11.70 -10.73 25.68
N ASP A 117 -12.95 -10.48 25.28
CA ASP A 117 -14.05 -10.35 26.24
C ASP A 117 -14.31 -11.68 26.96
N ARG A 118 -14.30 -12.81 26.24
CA ARG A 118 -14.40 -14.14 26.86
C ARG A 118 -13.24 -14.43 27.80
N GLN A 119 -12.01 -14.05 27.42
CA GLN A 119 -10.84 -14.21 28.28
C GLN A 119 -10.98 -13.41 29.57
N ARG A 120 -11.47 -12.17 29.50
CA ARG A 120 -11.73 -11.34 30.69
C ARG A 120 -12.77 -11.97 31.61
N THR A 121 -13.88 -12.46 31.07
CA THR A 121 -14.91 -13.16 31.87
C THR A 121 -14.33 -14.40 32.53
N LEU A 122 -13.60 -15.24 31.80
CA LEU A 122 -12.97 -16.44 32.35
C LEU A 122 -12.01 -16.12 33.51
N VAL A 123 -11.17 -15.10 33.35
CA VAL A 123 -10.23 -14.67 34.39
C VAL A 123 -10.98 -14.13 35.61
N ALA A 124 -12.06 -13.37 35.39
CA ALA A 124 -12.89 -12.86 36.48
C ALA A 124 -13.56 -14.01 37.25
N ASP A 125 -14.21 -14.94 36.55
CA ASP A 125 -14.91 -16.07 37.15
C ASP A 125 -13.94 -16.97 37.92
N THR A 126 -12.79 -17.29 37.33
CA THR A 126 -11.74 -18.09 38.00
C THR A 126 -11.23 -17.40 39.27
N SER A 127 -11.06 -16.07 39.23
CA SER A 127 -10.61 -15.31 40.40
C SER A 127 -11.64 -15.37 41.55
N HIS A 128 -12.92 -15.34 41.21
CA HIS A 128 -14.00 -15.49 42.19
C HIS A 128 -14.08 -16.90 42.74
N GLU A 129 -13.96 -17.92 41.88
CA GLU A 129 -14.00 -19.32 42.29
C GLU A 129 -12.78 -19.73 43.13
N LEU A 130 -11.59 -19.16 42.89
CA LEU A 130 -10.39 -19.43 43.69
C LEU A 130 -10.37 -18.66 45.03
N ARG A 131 -11.06 -17.53 45.12
CA ARG A 131 -11.12 -16.72 46.35
C ARG A 131 -11.81 -17.47 47.48
N ASN A 132 -12.86 -18.23 47.19
CA ASN A 132 -13.58 -19.05 48.16
C ASN A 132 -12.71 -20.16 48.80
N PRO A 133 -12.08 -21.08 48.05
CA PRO A 133 -11.24 -22.13 48.62
C PRO A 133 -10.02 -21.54 49.33
N LEU A 134 -9.44 -20.43 48.86
CA LEU A 134 -8.38 -19.73 49.58
C LEU A 134 -8.85 -19.14 50.91
N MET A 135 -10.08 -18.62 50.98
CA MET A 135 -10.68 -18.18 52.24
C MET A 135 -10.84 -19.35 53.23
N VAL A 136 -11.27 -20.52 52.75
CA VAL A 136 -11.40 -21.74 53.57
C VAL A 136 -10.04 -22.19 54.11
N VAL A 137 -9.01 -22.28 53.25
CA VAL A 137 -7.65 -22.65 53.66
C VAL A 137 -7.10 -21.66 54.69
N ARG A 138 -7.32 -20.36 54.48
CA ARG A 138 -6.92 -19.33 55.44
C ARG A 138 -7.65 -19.46 56.78
N GLY A 139 -8.96 -19.69 56.77
CA GLY A 139 -9.75 -19.92 57.99
C GLY A 139 -9.23 -21.12 58.78
N ASN A 140 -8.89 -22.22 58.10
CA ASN A 140 -8.30 -23.40 58.74
C ASN A 140 -6.91 -23.12 59.35
N LEU A 141 -6.08 -22.33 58.67
CA LEU A 141 -4.78 -21.90 59.22
C LEU A 141 -4.95 -20.97 60.43
N GLU A 142 -5.94 -20.09 60.42
CA GLU A 142 -6.27 -19.22 61.56
C GLU A 142 -6.75 -20.05 62.77
N LEU A 143 -7.58 -21.08 62.56
CA LEU A 143 -8.02 -22.02 63.61
C LEU A 143 -6.84 -22.80 64.23
N LEU A 144 -5.90 -23.25 63.41
CA LEU A 144 -4.68 -23.92 63.87
C LEU A 144 -3.76 -22.97 64.66
N ALA A 145 -3.68 -21.69 64.25
CA ALA A 145 -2.86 -20.68 64.92
C ALA A 145 -3.41 -20.24 66.28
N VAL A 146 -4.74 -20.30 66.48
CA VAL A 146 -5.39 -19.97 67.76
C VAL A 146 -5.19 -21.05 68.83
N GLY A 147 -4.72 -22.24 68.47
CA GLY A 147 -4.35 -23.28 69.44
C GLY A 147 -5.57 -23.95 70.11
N LEU A 148 -6.64 -24.19 69.35
CA LEU A 148 -7.83 -24.90 69.82
C LEU A 148 -7.48 -26.32 70.32
N PRO A 149 -8.18 -26.86 71.33
CA PRO A 149 -7.99 -28.24 71.78
C PRO A 149 -8.13 -29.26 70.63
N PRO A 150 -7.40 -30.39 70.63
CA PRO A 150 -7.36 -31.34 69.51
C PRO A 150 -8.71 -31.92 69.08
N GLU A 151 -9.70 -31.93 69.98
CA GLU A 151 -11.05 -32.42 69.71
C GLU A 151 -11.84 -31.44 68.82
N GLU A 152 -11.79 -30.13 69.11
CA GLU A 152 -12.49 -29.09 68.32
C GLU A 152 -11.83 -28.86 66.95
N GLN A 153 -10.52 -29.05 66.83
CA GLN A 153 -9.82 -28.98 65.53
C GLN A 153 -10.28 -30.09 64.56
N ARG A 154 -10.60 -31.28 65.07
CA ARG A 154 -11.07 -32.42 64.26
C ARG A 154 -12.50 -32.24 63.77
N GLU A 155 -13.33 -31.56 64.55
CA GLU A 155 -14.72 -31.27 64.20
C GLU A 155 -14.81 -30.17 63.15
N ALA A 156 -14.08 -29.06 63.33
CA ALA A 156 -14.00 -27.98 62.34
C ALA A 156 -13.39 -28.42 60.99
N ALA A 157 -12.41 -29.33 61.01
CA ALA A 157 -11.82 -29.88 59.79
C ALA A 157 -12.75 -30.83 59.01
N ARG A 158 -13.71 -31.49 59.70
CA ARG A 158 -14.74 -32.32 59.05
C ARG A 158 -15.78 -31.47 58.35
N ASP A 159 -16.27 -30.43 59.02
CA ASP A 159 -17.30 -29.52 58.50
C ASP A 159 -16.84 -28.71 57.27
N ALA A 160 -15.52 -28.55 57.08
CA ALA A 160 -14.95 -27.83 55.95
C ALA A 160 -14.70 -28.70 54.70
N ILE A 161 -14.82 -30.03 54.81
CA ILE A 161 -14.59 -30.99 53.70
C ILE A 161 -15.93 -31.45 53.08
N ASP A 162 -17.04 -31.29 53.79
CA ASP A 162 -18.41 -31.47 53.28
C ASP A 162 -18.96 -30.19 52.62
#